data_AF-B7PDT2-F1
#
_entry.id   AF-B7PDT2-F1
#
_cell.length_a   1.000
_cell.length_b   1.000
_cell.length_c   1.000
_cell.angle_alpha   90.00
_cell.angle_beta   90.00
_cell.angle_gamma   90.00
#
_symmetry.space_group_name_H-M   'P 1'
#
loop_
_entity.id
_entity.type
_entity.pdbx_description
1 polymer ?
#
loop_
_entity_poly.entity_id
_entity_poly.type
_entity_poly.pdbx_seq_one_letter_code
_entity_poly.pdbx_strand_id
1 'polypeptide(L)'
;MRPLMKLPSDRRFTKDVMRCLWTVEQLQERSVTGQVSRRLVRSGGVAKQVLTPRKVAAVKNGEEESGAGQERHEERTYDSDPKEPLVPVASSQTWTT
;
A
#
# COMPACT_ATOMS: atom_id res chain seq x y z
N MET A 1 -16.06 -12.71 -13.57
CA MET A 1 -14.85 -12.63 -12.72
C MET A 1 -14.78 -11.21 -12.16
N ARG A 2 -14.73 -11.05 -10.83
CA ARG A 2 -14.59 -9.72 -10.22
C ARG A 2 -13.10 -9.30 -10.25
N PRO A 3 -12.76 -8.04 -10.56
CA PRO A 3 -11.36 -7.60 -10.60
C PRO A 3 -10.70 -7.80 -9.23
N LEU A 4 -9.57 -8.50 -9.22
CA LEU A 4 -8.73 -8.76 -8.03
C LEU A 4 -7.84 -7.56 -7.71
N MET A 5 -8.33 -6.33 -7.85
CA MET A 5 -7.54 -5.12 -7.61
C MET A 5 -8.43 -4.11 -6.91
N LYS A 6 -7.98 -3.64 -5.73
CA LYS A 6 -8.69 -2.83 -4.73
C LYS A 6 -9.45 -3.61 -3.65
N LEU A 7 -8.82 -4.63 -3.07
CA LEU A 7 -9.01 -4.88 -1.63
C LEU A 7 -7.79 -4.28 -0.90
N PRO A 8 -7.91 -3.84 0.36
CA PRO A 8 -6.74 -3.57 1.19
C PRO A 8 -5.94 -4.88 1.27
N SER A 9 -4.97 -5.00 0.36
CA SER A 9 -4.33 -6.23 -0.11
C SER A 9 -3.51 -6.91 0.95
N ASP A 10 -3.10 -6.14 1.95
CA ASP A 10 -2.16 -6.56 2.97
C ASP A 10 -2.77 -7.71 3.79
N ARG A 11 -3.98 -7.56 4.34
CA ARG A 11 -4.54 -8.58 5.25
C ARG A 11 -4.75 -9.96 4.63
N ARG A 12 -5.09 -10.05 3.34
CA ARG A 12 -5.27 -11.35 2.65
C ARG A 12 -3.90 -11.96 2.34
N PHE A 13 -2.99 -11.14 1.81
CA PHE A 13 -1.62 -11.54 1.55
C PHE A 13 -0.92 -12.04 2.81
N THR A 14 -0.94 -11.26 3.91
CA THR A 14 -0.38 -11.66 5.22
C THR A 14 -0.94 -13.01 5.64
N LYS A 15 -2.27 -13.19 5.54
CA LYS A 15 -2.92 -14.43 5.98
C LYS A 15 -2.47 -15.64 5.18
N ASP A 16 -2.30 -15.48 3.87
CA ASP A 16 -1.86 -16.56 2.99
C ASP A 16 -0.38 -16.88 3.20
N VAL A 17 0.49 -15.87 3.32
CA VAL A 17 1.92 -16.06 3.65
C VAL A 17 2.09 -16.72 5.02
N MET A 18 1.31 -16.30 6.02
CA MET A 18 1.32 -16.92 7.36
C MET A 18 0.93 -18.41 7.29
N ARG A 19 -0.01 -18.80 6.42
CA ARG A 19 -0.41 -20.20 6.23
C ARG A 19 0.64 -21.04 5.48
N CYS A 20 1.52 -20.43 4.70
CA CYS A 20 2.65 -21.12 4.08
C CYS A 20 3.78 -21.41 5.09
N LEU A 21 3.95 -20.55 6.09
CA LEU A 21 5.06 -20.62 7.05
C LEU A 21 4.73 -21.43 8.32
N TRP A 22 3.45 -21.56 8.65
CA TRP A 22 2.95 -22.27 9.82
C TRP A 22 1.69 -23.06 9.49
N THR A 23 1.52 -24.21 10.16
CA THR A 23 0.24 -24.94 10.09
C THR A 23 -0.85 -24.20 10.86
N VAL A 24 -2.11 -24.55 10.61
CA VAL A 24 -3.26 -23.92 11.28
C VAL A 24 -3.18 -24.14 12.79
N GLU A 25 -2.79 -25.33 13.23
CA GLU A 25 -2.63 -25.72 14.64
C GLU A 25 -1.54 -24.88 15.30
N GLN A 26 -0.39 -24.72 14.61
CA GLN A 26 0.70 -23.88 15.10
C GLN A 26 0.26 -22.42 15.27
N LEU A 27 -0.57 -21.88 14.37
CA LEU A 27 -1.09 -20.53 14.48
C LEU A 27 -2.11 -20.37 15.61
N GLN A 28 -2.85 -21.44 15.95
CA GLN A 28 -3.80 -21.43 17.06
C GLN A 28 -3.09 -21.42 18.42
N GLU A 29 -1.98 -22.15 18.55
CA GLU A 29 -1.24 -22.29 19.81
C GLU A 29 -0.16 -21.23 20.03
N ARG A 30 0.08 -20.38 19.03
CA ARG A 30 1.11 -19.33 19.07
C ARG A 30 0.53 -17.92 19.07
N SER A 31 1.37 -16.96 19.44
CA SER A 31 1.06 -15.54 19.40
C SER A 31 2.25 -14.73 18.93
N VAL A 32 2.00 -13.52 18.43
CA VAL A 32 3.06 -12.63 17.94
C VAL A 32 4.00 -12.20 19.07
N THR A 33 3.46 -11.94 20.26
CA THR A 33 4.21 -11.35 21.39
C THR A 33 4.52 -12.32 22.52
N GLY A 34 3.91 -13.51 22.53
CA GLY A 34 3.98 -14.45 23.66
C GLY A 34 3.25 -13.99 24.91
N GLN A 35 2.60 -12.84 24.88
CA GLN A 35 1.99 -12.25 26.07
C GLN A 35 0.57 -12.75 26.28
N VAL A 36 0.19 -12.99 27.54
CA VAL A 36 -1.20 -13.24 27.91
C VAL A 36 -2.01 -11.96 27.72
N SER A 37 -3.23 -12.09 27.18
CA SER A 37 -4.14 -10.96 27.11
C SER A 37 -4.44 -10.43 28.52
N ARG A 38 -4.29 -9.10 28.73
CA ARG A 38 -4.56 -8.44 30.03
C ARG A 38 -5.92 -8.82 30.65
N ARG A 39 -6.92 -9.06 29.81
CA ARG A 39 -8.27 -9.49 30.26
C ARG A 39 -8.26 -10.91 30.84
N LEU A 40 -7.45 -11.80 30.26
CA LEU A 40 -7.33 -13.19 30.69
C LEU A 40 -6.32 -13.40 31.82
N VAL A 41 -5.40 -12.46 32.08
CA VAL A 41 -4.45 -12.56 33.20
C VAL A 41 -5.18 -12.75 34.53
N ARG A 42 -6.29 -12.01 34.74
CA ARG A 42 -7.09 -12.09 35.99
C ARG A 42 -7.84 -13.42 36.15
N SER A 43 -8.05 -14.15 35.05
CA SER A 43 -8.73 -15.45 35.03
C SER A 43 -7.77 -16.63 34.84
N GLY A 44 -6.46 -16.44 35.07
CA GLY A 44 -5.47 -17.51 34.96
C GLY A 44 -5.11 -17.91 33.52
N GLY A 45 -5.28 -17.01 32.56
CA GLY A 45 -4.93 -17.26 31.16
C GLY A 45 -3.45 -17.60 30.97
N VAL A 46 -3.18 -18.52 30.05
CA VAL A 46 -1.84 -19.03 29.76
C VAL A 46 -1.24 -18.33 28.55
N ALA A 47 0.06 -18.04 28.63
CA ALA A 47 0.83 -17.44 27.54
C ALA A 47 0.98 -18.44 26.40
N LYS A 48 0.65 -18.00 25.18
CA LYS A 48 0.92 -18.78 23.97
C LYS A 48 2.39 -18.67 23.59
N GLN A 49 2.92 -19.70 22.93
CA GLN A 49 4.30 -19.66 22.45
C GLN A 49 4.47 -18.54 21.41
N VAL A 50 5.62 -17.87 21.40
CA VAL A 50 5.91 -16.80 20.43
C VAL A 50 6.07 -17.40 19.03
N LEU A 51 5.58 -16.68 18.01
CA LEU A 51 5.92 -16.97 16.61
C LEU A 51 7.44 -16.79 16.40
N THR A 52 8.05 -17.64 15.57
CA THR A 52 9.49 -17.57 15.32
C THR A 52 9.86 -16.19 14.75
N PRO A 53 10.70 -15.38 15.44
CA PRO A 53 10.95 -14.00 15.04
C PRO A 53 11.46 -13.86 13.60
N ARG A 54 12.32 -14.78 13.17
CA ARG A 54 12.86 -14.82 11.80
C ARG A 54 11.76 -14.98 10.74
N LYS A 55 10.74 -15.79 11.01
CA LYS A 55 9.62 -15.99 10.08
C LYS A 55 8.69 -14.77 10.08
N VAL A 56 8.48 -14.14 11.23
CA VAL A 56 7.69 -12.90 11.35
C VAL A 56 8.35 -11.75 10.57
N ALA A 57 9.68 -11.62 10.67
CA ALA A 57 10.44 -10.65 9.88
C ALA A 57 10.28 -10.86 8.37
N ALA A 58 10.30 -12.12 7.91
CA ALA A 58 10.09 -12.43 6.49
C ALA A 58 8.70 -12.00 5.99
N VAL A 59 7.65 -12.17 6.79
CA VAL A 59 6.29 -11.69 6.46
C VAL A 59 6.26 -10.17 6.34
N LYS A 60 6.87 -9.47 7.30
CA LYS A 60 6.95 -7.99 7.30
C LYS A 60 7.69 -7.46 6.07
N ASN A 61 8.82 -8.07 5.72
CA ASN A 61 9.60 -7.67 4.55
C ASN A 61 8.81 -7.89 3.25
N GLY A 62 8.06 -8.99 3.13
CA GLY A 62 7.22 -9.25 1.96
C GLY A 62 6.06 -8.27 1.80
N GLU A 63 5.52 -7.74 2.91
CA GLU A 63 4.51 -6.67 2.87
C GLU A 63 5.10 -5.35 2.38
N GLU A 64 6.29 -4.97 2.87
CA GLU A 64 6.99 -3.75 2.47
C GLU A 64 7.35 -3.74 0.97
N GLU A 65 7.84 -4.86 0.44
CA GLU A 65 8.15 -5.02 -0.99
C GLU A 65 6.90 -4.99 -1.87
N SER A 66 5.77 -5.53 -1.39
CA SER A 66 4.51 -5.57 -2.15
C SER A 66 3.81 -4.21 -2.24
N GLY A 67 4.04 -3.30 -1.29
CA GLY A 67 3.46 -1.95 -1.26
C GLY A 67 4.22 -0.91 -2.11
N ALA A 68 5.45 -1.20 -2.54
CA ALA A 68 6.32 -0.25 -3.21
C ALA A 68 6.01 -0.02 -4.72
N GLY A 69 5.05 -0.75 -5.30
CA GLY A 69 4.74 -0.71 -6.74
C GLY A 69 3.66 0.27 -7.19
N GLN A 70 3.14 1.14 -6.32
CA GLN A 70 2.01 2.01 -6.63
C GLN A 70 2.43 3.46 -6.98
N GLU A 71 3.40 3.61 -7.88
CA GLU A 71 3.67 4.90 -8.52
C GLU A 71 2.68 5.12 -9.67
N ARG A 72 2.07 6.30 -9.65
CA ARG A 72 0.96 6.74 -10.49
C ARG A 72 1.44 6.92 -11.93
N HIS A 73 0.99 6.06 -12.83
CA HIS A 73 1.06 6.30 -14.27
C HIS A 73 -0.30 6.81 -14.74
N GLU A 74 -0.52 8.11 -14.63
CA GLU A 74 -1.67 8.78 -15.24
C GLU A 74 -1.23 10.13 -15.79
N GLU A 75 -0.62 10.13 -16.97
CA GLU A 75 -0.78 11.26 -17.89
C GLU A 75 -0.89 10.71 -19.32
N ARG A 76 -2.15 10.62 -19.74
CA ARG A 76 -2.59 10.28 -21.08
C ARG A 76 -2.33 11.50 -21.97
N THR A 77 -1.35 11.38 -22.86
CA THR A 77 -1.24 12.14 -24.12
C THR A 77 -2.58 12.02 -24.88
N TYR A 78 -3.21 13.06 -25.43
CA TYR A 78 -2.99 13.88 -26.65
C TYR A 78 -3.99 15.08 -26.54
N ASP A 79 -3.88 16.25 -27.17
CA ASP A 79 -3.77 16.52 -28.61
C ASP A 79 -3.70 18.06 -28.86
N SER A 80 -2.96 18.46 -29.90
CA SER A 80 -3.00 19.67 -30.77
C SER A 80 -3.53 21.03 -30.27
N ASP A 81 -2.67 22.06 -30.30
CA ASP A 81 -2.61 23.09 -31.37
C ASP A 81 -1.73 24.30 -30.94
N PRO A 82 -0.84 24.83 -31.81
CA PRO A 82 -0.05 26.01 -31.48
C PRO A 82 -0.90 27.27 -31.66
N LYS A 83 -1.16 28.02 -30.57
CA LYS A 83 -1.72 29.38 -30.67
C LYS A 83 -0.70 30.30 -31.33
N GLU A 84 -0.98 30.69 -32.57
CA GLU A 84 -0.29 31.77 -33.27
C GLU A 84 -0.20 33.05 -32.40
N PRO A 85 0.91 33.80 -32.43
CA PRO A 85 0.97 35.10 -31.78
C PRO A 85 0.18 36.13 -32.60
N LEU A 86 -0.87 36.66 -32.00
CA LEU A 86 -1.57 37.86 -32.50
C LEU A 86 -0.59 39.03 -32.57
N VAL A 87 -0.22 39.41 -33.79
CA VAL A 87 0.43 40.69 -34.08
C VAL A 87 -0.49 41.84 -33.63
N PRO A 88 -0.01 42.86 -32.89
CA PRO A 88 -0.79 44.07 -32.70
C PRO A 88 -0.82 44.86 -34.01
N VAL A 89 -2.03 45.06 -34.53
CA VAL A 89 -2.30 45.90 -35.70
C VAL A 89 -1.83 47.33 -35.41
N ALA A 90 -1.06 47.90 -36.33
CA ALA A 90 -0.56 49.26 -36.25
C ALA A 90 -1.72 50.26 -36.16
N SER A 91 -1.75 51.08 -35.12
CA SER A 91 -2.56 52.30 -35.08
C SER A 91 -1.64 53.51 -35.31
N SER A 92 -1.62 53.96 -36.56
CA SER A 92 -0.97 55.19 -36.99
C SER A 92 -1.58 56.40 -36.28
N GLN A 93 -0.77 57.13 -35.53
CA GLN A 93 -1.00 58.56 -35.27
C GLN A 93 0.36 59.26 -35.38
N THR A 94 0.54 60.04 -36.44
CA THR A 94 1.58 61.08 -36.50
C THR A 94 0.86 62.40 -36.61
N TRP A 95 1.13 63.30 -35.66
CA TRP A 95 0.64 64.67 -35.67
C TRP A 95 1.67 65.54 -36.40
N THR A 96 1.14 66.50 -37.16
CA THR A 96 1.84 67.54 -37.91
C THR A 96 2.64 68.49 -37.00
N THR A 97 3.76 68.99 -37.50
CA THR A 97 4.35 70.30 -37.15
C THR A 97 5.06 70.85 -38.38
#